data_AF-A0A2R7M4G6-F1
#
_entry.id   AF-A0A2R7M4G6-F1
#
_cell.length_a   1.000
_cell.length_b   1.000
_cell.length_c   1.000
_cell.angle_alpha   90.00
_cell.angle_beta   90.00
_cell.angle_gamma   90.00
#
_symmetry.space_group_name_H-M   'P 1'
#
loop_
_entity.id
_entity.type
_entity.pdbx_description
1 polymer ?
#
loop_
_entity_poly.entity_id
_entity_poly.type
_entity_poly.pdbx_seq_one_letter_code
_entity_poly.pdbx_strand_id
1 'polypeptide(L)'
;MNKKEFYRKQLNIMKKIIYILIVLQSSFIGAQTKTVVTPYGERVTIHPNANNGLTPNNGYLQLGGDLTKASVLATSGSNTLAINGLIAGAPTDKLVVLDAGGVLKTFLPSSLPMWFLGGNTNGVLQTLGTNDAFDLPIKTNNVERMRITAAGKIGIGTATPSNNLEISGTNGIGTGLKLPTGAGSGKVLTSDANGNGIWQAAAIQMQTVAVSAGGAKPFQNTTGTDWQL
;
A
#
# COMPACT_ATOMS: atom_id res chain seq x y z
N MET A 1 -98.75 -42.72 -18.83
CA MET A 1 -98.10 -41.40 -19.00
C MET A 1 -98.32 -40.97 -20.43
N ASN A 2 -99.00 -39.85 -20.67
CA ASN A 2 -99.25 -39.42 -22.06
C ASN A 2 -97.94 -38.89 -22.69
N LYS A 3 -97.87 -38.89 -24.02
CA LYS A 3 -96.68 -38.47 -24.78
C LYS A 3 -96.20 -37.06 -24.39
N LYS A 4 -97.13 -36.15 -24.05
CA LYS A 4 -96.86 -34.76 -23.62
C LYS A 4 -96.20 -34.70 -22.24
N GLU A 5 -96.57 -35.57 -21.31
CA GLU A 5 -95.94 -35.68 -19.99
C GLU A 5 -94.54 -36.30 -20.07
N PHE A 6 -94.32 -37.27 -20.96
CA PHE A 6 -93.00 -37.82 -21.23
C PHE A 6 -92.03 -36.75 -21.73
N TYR A 7 -92.43 -35.98 -22.75
CA TYR A 7 -91.60 -34.89 -23.25
C TYR A 7 -91.38 -33.78 -22.21
N ARG A 8 -92.38 -33.44 -21.38
CA ARG A 8 -92.18 -32.46 -20.29
C ARG A 8 -91.18 -32.93 -19.24
N LYS A 9 -91.22 -34.22 -18.86
CA LYS A 9 -90.26 -34.80 -17.91
C LYS A 9 -88.84 -34.81 -18.49
N GLN A 10 -88.69 -35.23 -19.75
CA GLN A 10 -87.41 -35.19 -20.46
C GLN A 10 -86.87 -33.77 -20.63
N LEU A 11 -87.74 -32.80 -20.96
CA LEU A 11 -87.37 -31.40 -21.08
C LEU A 11 -86.90 -30.81 -19.74
N ASN A 12 -87.55 -31.15 -18.63
CA ASN A 12 -87.12 -30.72 -17.30
C ASN A 12 -85.80 -31.34 -16.87
N ILE A 13 -85.54 -32.61 -17.24
CA ILE A 13 -84.26 -33.28 -17.02
C ILE A 13 -83.16 -32.61 -17.86
N MET A 14 -83.40 -32.37 -19.15
CA MET A 14 -82.48 -31.67 -20.04
C MET A 14 -82.17 -30.25 -19.54
N LYS A 15 -83.17 -29.48 -19.10
CA LYS A 15 -82.96 -28.14 -18.53
C LYS A 15 -82.05 -28.20 -17.30
N LYS A 16 -82.28 -29.15 -16.38
CA LYS A 16 -81.42 -29.34 -15.20
C LYS A 16 -79.98 -29.70 -15.58
N ILE A 17 -79.80 -30.58 -16.57
CA ILE A 17 -78.47 -30.96 -17.08
C ILE A 17 -77.76 -29.76 -17.71
N ILE A 18 -78.45 -28.97 -18.54
CA ILE A 18 -77.91 -27.76 -19.17
C ILE A 18 -77.50 -26.73 -18.11
N TYR A 19 -78.33 -26.51 -17.08
CA TYR A 19 -77.98 -25.61 -15.98
C TYR A 19 -76.73 -26.08 -15.22
N ILE A 20 -76.62 -27.38 -14.93
CA ILE A 20 -75.44 -27.96 -14.26
C ILE A 20 -74.18 -27.79 -15.12
N LEU A 21 -74.26 -28.02 -16.43
CA LEU A 21 -73.13 -27.83 -17.35
C LEU A 21 -72.69 -26.37 -17.45
N ILE A 22 -73.62 -25.42 -17.51
CA ILE A 22 -73.31 -23.98 -17.56
C ILE A 22 -72.66 -23.51 -16.25
N VAL A 23 -73.13 -24.00 -15.09
CA VAL A 23 -72.54 -23.68 -13.78
C VAL A 23 -71.14 -24.30 -13.65
N LEU A 24 -70.93 -25.52 -14.14
CA LEU A 24 -69.61 -26.18 -14.17
C LEU A 24 -68.61 -25.43 -15.07
N GLN A 25 -69.04 -24.97 -16.24
CA GLN A 25 -68.16 -24.23 -17.16
C GLN A 25 -67.76 -22.85 -16.61
N SER A 26 -68.70 -22.15 -15.98
CA SER A 26 -68.44 -20.82 -15.39
C SER A 26 -67.53 -20.89 -14.16
N SER A 27 -67.61 -21.96 -13.36
CA SER A 27 -66.68 -22.19 -12.24
C SER A 27 -65.28 -22.59 -12.69
N PHE A 28 -65.12 -23.23 -13.86
CA PHE A 28 -63.81 -23.52 -14.45
C PHE A 28 -63.09 -22.27 -14.99
N ILE A 29 -63.82 -21.28 -15.50
CA ILE A 29 -63.25 -20.03 -16.05
C ILE A 29 -62.77 -19.09 -14.93
N GLY A 30 -63.42 -19.10 -13.76
CA GLY A 30 -63.06 -18.25 -12.62
C GLY A 30 -61.79 -18.64 -11.85
N ALA A 31 -61.19 -19.82 -12.11
CA ALA A 31 -60.09 -20.38 -11.32
C ALA A 31 -58.68 -20.20 -11.92
N GLN A 32 -58.52 -19.54 -13.08
CA GLN A 32 -57.20 -19.30 -13.66
C GLN A 32 -56.53 -18.08 -13.02
N THR A 33 -55.89 -18.30 -11.88
CA THR A 33 -54.77 -17.44 -11.47
C THR A 33 -53.61 -17.67 -12.45
N LYS A 34 -52.84 -16.64 -12.82
CA LYS A 34 -51.61 -16.78 -13.63
C LYS A 34 -50.59 -17.63 -12.87
N THR A 35 -50.74 -18.94 -12.92
CA THR A 35 -49.83 -19.91 -12.31
C THR A 35 -49.15 -20.64 -13.44
N VAL A 36 -47.82 -20.56 -13.47
CA VAL A 36 -47.04 -21.49 -14.29
C VAL A 36 -47.20 -22.85 -13.61
N VAL A 37 -47.75 -23.82 -14.35
CA VAL A 37 -47.90 -25.20 -13.88
C VAL A 37 -47.00 -26.12 -14.70
N THR A 38 -46.42 -27.15 -14.09
CA THR A 38 -45.67 -28.17 -14.81
C THR A 38 -46.63 -28.99 -15.70
N PRO A 39 -46.14 -29.77 -16.69
CA PRO A 39 -46.97 -30.70 -17.46
C PRO A 39 -47.72 -31.74 -16.61
N TYR A 40 -47.33 -31.90 -15.33
CA TYR A 40 -47.95 -32.80 -14.36
C TYR A 40 -48.89 -32.08 -13.37
N GLY A 41 -49.19 -30.80 -13.60
CA GLY A 41 -50.17 -30.02 -12.83
C GLY A 41 -49.64 -29.40 -11.52
N GLU A 42 -48.34 -29.45 -11.26
CA GLU A 42 -47.74 -28.84 -10.07
C GLU A 42 -47.56 -27.33 -10.26
N ARG A 43 -47.86 -26.53 -9.24
CA ARG A 43 -47.65 -25.07 -9.28
C ARG A 43 -46.17 -24.75 -9.17
N VAL A 44 -45.63 -24.00 -10.14
CA VAL A 44 -44.26 -23.48 -10.09
C VAL A 44 -44.28 -22.10 -9.42
N THR A 45 -43.64 -21.99 -8.26
CA THR A 45 -43.44 -20.71 -7.57
C THR A 45 -42.16 -20.05 -8.06
N ILE A 46 -42.28 -18.88 -8.71
CA ILE A 46 -41.13 -18.07 -9.11
C ILE A 46 -40.91 -17.02 -8.03
N HIS A 47 -39.67 -16.90 -7.54
CA HIS A 47 -39.24 -15.84 -6.63
C HIS A 47 -38.40 -14.82 -7.42
N PRO A 48 -39.02 -13.87 -8.15
CA PRO A 48 -38.29 -12.95 -9.01
C PRO A 48 -37.50 -11.88 -8.21
N ASN A 49 -37.72 -11.82 -6.90
CA ASN A 49 -37.16 -10.81 -6.03
C ASN A 49 -35.93 -11.35 -5.31
N ALA A 50 -34.87 -10.56 -5.28
CA ALA A 50 -33.73 -10.84 -4.41
C ALA A 50 -33.96 -10.33 -3.00
N ASN A 51 -33.31 -10.99 -2.04
CA ASN A 51 -33.42 -10.65 -0.62
C ASN A 51 -32.08 -10.19 -0.01
N ASN A 52 -31.05 -9.96 -0.83
CA ASN A 52 -29.78 -9.34 -0.47
C ASN A 52 -28.91 -9.09 -1.73
N GLY A 53 -28.28 -7.92 -1.87
CA GLY A 53 -27.14 -7.70 -2.79
C GLY A 53 -27.42 -7.74 -4.30
N LEU A 54 -28.61 -8.20 -4.70
CA LEU A 54 -29.07 -8.27 -6.08
C LEU A 54 -30.31 -7.38 -6.25
N THR A 55 -30.47 -6.80 -7.43
CA THR A 55 -31.61 -5.93 -7.77
C THR A 55 -32.23 -6.31 -9.11
N PRO A 56 -33.56 -6.45 -9.20
CA PRO A 56 -34.26 -6.57 -10.48
C PRO A 56 -34.15 -5.26 -11.27
N ASN A 57 -33.74 -5.34 -12.54
CA ASN A 57 -33.63 -4.19 -13.44
C ASN A 57 -33.94 -4.63 -14.88
N ASN A 58 -34.93 -3.99 -15.51
CA ASN A 58 -35.34 -4.27 -16.90
C ASN A 58 -35.54 -5.76 -17.23
N GLY A 59 -36.16 -6.52 -16.32
CA GLY A 59 -36.43 -7.95 -16.52
C GLY A 59 -35.24 -8.88 -16.23
N TYR A 60 -34.10 -8.35 -15.78
CA TYR A 60 -32.95 -9.13 -15.34
C TYR A 60 -32.72 -8.99 -13.83
N LEU A 61 -32.03 -9.95 -13.24
CA LEU A 61 -31.47 -9.84 -11.89
C LEU A 61 -29.99 -9.45 -11.98
N GLN A 62 -29.60 -8.33 -11.37
CA GLN A 62 -28.24 -7.78 -11.46
C GLN A 62 -27.57 -7.76 -10.08
N LEU A 63 -26.23 -7.83 -10.07
CA LEU A 63 -25.41 -7.53 -8.90
C LEU A 63 -25.42 -6.01 -8.64
N GLY A 64 -25.37 -5.61 -7.38
CA GLY A 64 -25.29 -4.19 -7.00
C GLY A 64 -26.51 -3.63 -6.26
N GLY A 65 -27.38 -4.51 -5.75
CA GLY A 65 -28.42 -4.11 -4.80
C GLY A 65 -27.87 -3.90 -3.40
N ASP A 66 -28.65 -3.22 -2.56
CA ASP A 66 -28.28 -3.02 -1.16
C ASP A 66 -28.11 -4.36 -0.42
N LEU A 67 -27.07 -4.43 0.39
CA LEU A 67 -26.92 -5.51 1.35
C LEU A 67 -27.78 -5.22 2.58
N THR A 68 -28.93 -5.88 2.69
CA THR A 68 -29.84 -5.76 3.85
C THR A 68 -29.43 -6.68 5.01
N LYS A 69 -28.45 -7.56 4.77
CA LYS A 69 -27.82 -8.45 5.76
C LYS A 69 -26.37 -8.71 5.36
N ALA A 70 -25.55 -9.12 6.32
CA ALA A 70 -24.15 -9.48 6.07
C ALA A 70 -24.04 -10.56 4.97
N SER A 71 -23.13 -10.33 4.03
CA SER A 71 -22.82 -11.26 2.94
C SER A 71 -21.38 -11.69 3.02
N VAL A 72 -21.13 -12.97 2.73
CA VAL A 72 -19.79 -13.54 2.61
C VAL A 72 -19.67 -14.22 1.26
N LEU A 73 -18.67 -13.82 0.48
CA LEU A 73 -18.24 -14.57 -0.70
C LEU A 73 -17.13 -15.51 -0.26
N ALA A 74 -17.42 -16.80 -0.19
CA ALA A 74 -16.43 -17.81 0.16
C ALA A 74 -15.66 -18.28 -1.09
N THR A 75 -14.34 -18.24 -1.02
CA THR A 75 -13.43 -18.73 -2.07
C THR A 75 -12.49 -19.79 -1.50
N SER A 76 -11.84 -20.55 -2.36
CA SER A 76 -10.74 -21.44 -1.99
C SER A 76 -9.52 -21.19 -2.88
N GLY A 77 -8.38 -21.80 -2.55
CA GLY A 77 -7.18 -21.70 -3.40
C GLY A 77 -7.41 -22.22 -4.83
N SER A 78 -8.34 -23.16 -5.02
CA SER A 78 -8.73 -23.68 -6.33
C SER A 78 -9.88 -22.90 -6.98
N ASN A 79 -10.71 -22.22 -6.17
CA ASN A 79 -11.89 -21.47 -6.63
C ASN A 79 -11.79 -20.02 -6.14
N THR A 80 -11.01 -19.20 -6.86
CA THR A 80 -10.71 -17.81 -6.50
C THR A 80 -11.72 -16.82 -7.10
N LEU A 81 -11.82 -15.62 -6.51
CA LEU A 81 -12.55 -14.49 -7.09
C LEU A 81 -11.60 -13.63 -7.92
N ALA A 82 -11.79 -13.61 -9.24
CA ALA A 82 -11.07 -12.72 -10.14
C ALA A 82 -12.01 -11.63 -10.69
N ILE A 83 -11.58 -10.38 -10.65
CA ILE A 83 -12.25 -9.26 -11.33
C ILE A 83 -11.41 -8.91 -12.55
N ASN A 84 -11.85 -9.34 -13.73
CA ASN A 84 -11.14 -9.05 -14.97
C ASN A 84 -11.55 -7.68 -15.54
N GLY A 85 -10.61 -6.99 -16.20
CA GLY A 85 -10.86 -5.67 -16.77
C GLY A 85 -10.82 -4.51 -15.77
N LEU A 86 -10.05 -4.64 -14.68
CA LEU A 86 -9.77 -3.51 -13.79
C LEU A 86 -9.10 -2.37 -14.55
N ILE A 87 -9.52 -1.14 -14.28
CA ILE A 87 -8.94 0.07 -14.87
C ILE A 87 -7.78 0.59 -14.00
N ALA A 88 -6.86 1.35 -14.61
CA ALA A 88 -5.79 2.01 -13.87
C ALA A 88 -6.36 3.08 -12.92
N GLY A 89 -5.87 3.10 -11.68
CA GLY A 89 -6.31 4.06 -10.66
C GLY A 89 -5.54 5.38 -10.69
N ALA A 90 -6.13 6.41 -10.08
CA ALA A 90 -5.52 7.70 -9.79
C ALA A 90 -4.89 7.72 -8.38
N PRO A 91 -3.97 8.66 -8.07
CA PRO A 91 -3.39 8.80 -6.73
C PRO A 91 -4.39 9.10 -5.61
N THR A 92 -5.58 9.58 -5.96
CA THR A 92 -6.70 9.86 -5.03
C THR A 92 -7.58 8.64 -4.76
N ASP A 93 -7.41 7.57 -5.54
CA ASP A 93 -8.21 6.36 -5.37
C ASP A 93 -7.81 5.64 -4.09
N LYS A 94 -8.79 4.93 -3.53
CA LYS A 94 -8.59 4.22 -2.27
C LYS A 94 -8.07 2.82 -2.54
N LEU A 95 -7.16 2.36 -1.68
CA LEU A 95 -6.82 0.96 -1.58
C LEU A 95 -7.95 0.21 -0.89
N VAL A 96 -8.25 -0.99 -1.35
CA VAL A 96 -9.13 -1.92 -0.63
C VAL A 96 -8.26 -2.75 0.30
N VAL A 97 -8.62 -2.76 1.58
CA VAL A 97 -7.95 -3.53 2.63
C VAL A 97 -8.97 -4.41 3.35
N LEU A 98 -8.50 -5.40 4.09
CA LEU A 98 -9.33 -6.22 4.97
C LEU A 98 -9.03 -5.85 6.42
N ASP A 99 -10.04 -5.78 7.27
CA ASP A 99 -9.83 -5.75 8.71
C ASP A 99 -9.58 -7.15 9.29
N ALA A 100 -9.30 -7.23 10.59
CA ALA A 100 -9.03 -8.49 11.27
C ALA A 100 -10.23 -9.48 11.23
N GLY A 101 -11.44 -8.99 11.00
CA GLY A 101 -12.65 -9.80 10.83
C GLY A 101 -12.90 -10.21 9.37
N GLY A 102 -12.03 -9.83 8.43
CA GLY A 102 -12.20 -10.10 7.01
C GLY A 102 -13.19 -9.17 6.30
N VAL A 103 -13.57 -8.04 6.90
CA VAL A 103 -14.44 -7.05 6.26
C VAL A 103 -13.60 -6.16 5.34
N LEU A 104 -14.04 -6.01 4.09
CA LEU A 104 -13.42 -5.11 3.13
C LEU A 104 -13.67 -3.65 3.54
N LYS A 105 -12.59 -2.86 3.57
CA LYS A 105 -12.60 -1.42 3.85
C LYS A 105 -11.81 -0.69 2.78
N THR A 106 -12.08 0.60 2.62
CA THR A 106 -11.27 1.46 1.77
C THR A 106 -10.34 2.32 2.61
N PHE A 107 -9.09 2.47 2.18
CA PHE A 107 -8.08 3.27 2.87
C PHE A 107 -7.37 4.20 1.86
N LEU A 108 -7.12 5.45 2.24
CA LEU A 108 -6.39 6.37 1.36
C LEU A 108 -4.90 5.99 1.37
N PRO A 109 -4.25 5.78 0.22
CA PRO A 109 -2.82 5.49 0.18
C PRO A 109 -1.98 6.52 0.95
N SER A 110 -2.35 7.80 0.84
CA SER A 110 -1.68 8.92 1.52
C SER A 110 -1.80 8.90 3.05
N SER A 111 -2.71 8.09 3.61
CA SER A 111 -2.87 7.93 5.05
C SER A 111 -2.06 6.77 5.63
N LEU A 112 -1.30 6.04 4.80
CA LEU A 112 -0.37 5.03 5.29
C LEU A 112 0.93 5.72 5.74
N PRO A 113 1.45 5.42 6.94
CA PRO A 113 2.69 6.00 7.46
C PRO A 113 3.91 5.36 6.79
N MET A 114 4.09 5.61 5.49
CA MET A 114 5.18 5.06 4.69
C MET A 114 5.96 6.16 3.97
N TRP A 115 7.22 5.87 3.67
CA TRP A 115 8.06 6.73 2.83
C TRP A 115 7.93 6.29 1.36
N PHE A 116 7.44 7.17 0.49
CA PHE A 116 7.23 6.84 -0.92
C PHE A 116 8.55 6.83 -1.71
N LEU A 117 8.60 5.99 -2.75
CA LEU A 117 9.67 6.03 -3.74
C LEU A 117 9.57 7.34 -4.52
N GLY A 118 10.56 8.22 -4.37
CA GLY A 118 10.51 9.61 -4.85
C GLY A 118 10.33 10.66 -3.74
N GLY A 119 10.10 10.21 -2.50
CA GLY A 119 10.02 11.06 -1.31
C GLY A 119 8.62 11.56 -1.00
N ASN A 120 8.48 12.13 0.21
CA ASN A 120 7.22 12.65 0.74
C ASN A 120 7.28 14.19 0.83
N THR A 121 6.14 14.87 0.60
CA THR A 121 5.97 16.29 0.96
C THR A 121 5.40 16.37 2.38
N ASN A 122 6.25 16.58 3.39
CA ASN A 122 5.87 16.27 4.76
C ASN A 122 5.11 17.39 5.51
N GLY A 123 5.25 18.66 5.13
CA GLY A 123 4.59 19.81 5.79
C GLY A 123 4.97 20.07 7.26
N VAL A 124 5.48 19.05 7.96
CA VAL A 124 5.98 19.00 9.34
C VAL A 124 7.16 18.02 9.41
N LEU A 125 7.88 17.99 10.53
CA LEU A 125 8.96 17.02 10.73
C LEU A 125 8.41 15.58 10.74
N GLN A 126 9.04 14.71 9.96
CA GLN A 126 8.78 13.28 9.90
C GLN A 126 10.11 12.53 9.99
N THR A 127 10.09 11.31 10.52
CA THR A 127 11.29 10.49 10.68
C THR A 127 11.26 9.28 9.76
N LEU A 128 12.43 8.93 9.23
CA LEU A 128 12.69 7.65 8.56
C LEU A 128 13.67 6.87 9.43
N GLY A 129 13.23 5.74 9.98
CA GLY A 129 14.10 4.89 10.79
C GLY A 129 13.38 3.84 11.61
N THR A 130 14.10 3.30 12.59
CA THR A 130 13.61 2.34 13.59
C THR A 130 13.28 3.09 14.89
N ASN A 131 12.26 2.63 15.63
CA ASN A 131 11.88 3.18 16.95
C ASN A 131 12.28 2.23 18.09
N ASP A 132 13.02 1.17 17.79
CA ASP A 132 13.49 0.14 18.71
C ASP A 132 15.02 0.07 18.67
N ALA A 133 15.60 -0.86 19.43
CA ALA A 133 17.05 -1.02 19.54
C ALA A 133 17.69 -1.77 18.35
N PHE A 134 17.08 -1.70 17.17
CA PHE A 134 17.63 -2.25 15.94
C PHE A 134 18.22 -1.17 15.04
N ASP A 135 19.30 -1.54 14.37
CA ASP A 135 20.02 -0.70 13.43
C ASP A 135 19.20 -0.42 12.15
N LEU A 136 19.50 0.68 11.46
CA LEU A 136 18.93 1.07 10.17
C LEU A 136 19.97 0.89 9.03
N PRO A 137 19.98 -0.26 8.32
CA PRO A 137 20.86 -0.47 7.17
C PRO A 137 20.24 0.06 5.86
N ILE A 138 21.07 0.69 5.03
CA ILE A 138 20.76 1.11 3.66
C ILE A 138 21.54 0.21 2.69
N LYS A 139 20.84 -0.45 1.77
CA LYS A 139 21.39 -1.50 0.92
C LYS A 139 21.20 -1.20 -0.57
N THR A 140 22.14 -1.65 -1.39
CA THR A 140 22.00 -1.71 -2.86
C THR A 140 22.61 -3.01 -3.37
N ASN A 141 21.98 -3.65 -4.37
CA ASN A 141 22.40 -4.96 -4.88
C ASN A 141 22.59 -6.01 -3.77
N ASN A 142 21.66 -6.05 -2.80
CA ASN A 142 21.72 -6.92 -1.62
C ASN A 142 22.98 -6.75 -0.74
N VAL A 143 23.74 -5.66 -0.91
CA VAL A 143 24.93 -5.31 -0.11
C VAL A 143 24.63 -4.06 0.71
N GLU A 144 24.96 -4.11 1.99
CA GLU A 144 24.89 -2.95 2.87
C GLU A 144 25.95 -1.92 2.49
N ARG A 145 25.49 -0.69 2.25
CA ARG A 145 26.34 0.44 1.88
C ARG A 145 26.51 1.44 3.00
N MET A 146 25.48 1.60 3.84
CA MET A 146 25.49 2.49 4.99
C MET A 146 24.63 1.88 6.11
N ARG A 147 24.96 2.20 7.36
CA ARG A 147 24.17 1.84 8.53
C ARG A 147 24.19 2.96 9.55
N ILE A 148 23.07 3.14 10.24
CA ILE A 148 22.99 3.82 11.53
C ILE A 148 22.77 2.74 12.59
N THR A 149 23.70 2.57 13.53
CA THR A 149 23.53 1.59 14.61
C THR A 149 22.49 2.07 15.61
N ALA A 150 21.93 1.17 16.41
CA ALA A 150 21.03 1.49 17.52
C ALA A 150 21.71 2.37 18.58
N ALA A 151 23.05 2.38 18.62
CA ALA A 151 23.84 3.30 19.45
C ALA A 151 24.09 4.67 18.78
N GLY A 152 23.52 4.92 17.60
CA GLY A 152 23.62 6.20 16.87
C GLY A 152 24.91 6.39 16.06
N LYS A 153 25.73 5.35 15.86
CA LYS A 153 26.96 5.45 15.06
C LYS A 153 26.66 5.24 13.58
N ILE A 154 27.32 6.00 12.71
CA ILE A 154 27.16 5.91 11.27
C ILE A 154 28.34 5.16 10.65
N GLY A 155 28.07 4.06 9.97
CA GLY A 155 29.04 3.33 9.15
C GLY A 155 28.72 3.51 7.67
N ILE A 156 29.72 3.85 6.85
CA ILE A 156 29.65 3.79 5.38
C ILE A 156 30.64 2.73 4.92
N GLY A 157 30.12 1.65 4.32
CA GLY A 157 30.87 0.47 3.89
C GLY A 157 31.34 -0.47 5.02
N THR A 158 31.05 -0.15 6.28
CA THR A 158 31.28 -1.01 7.46
C THR A 158 30.00 -1.19 8.25
N ALA A 159 29.77 -2.40 8.73
CA ALA A 159 28.62 -2.73 9.58
C ALA A 159 28.91 -2.51 11.08
N THR A 160 30.19 -2.34 11.46
CA THR A 160 30.63 -2.23 12.86
C THR A 160 31.46 -0.96 13.07
N PRO A 161 30.88 0.24 12.93
CA PRO A 161 31.60 1.48 13.15
C PRO A 161 32.12 1.56 14.60
N SER A 162 33.43 1.72 14.73
CA SER A 162 34.12 1.94 16.01
C SER A 162 33.95 3.38 16.50
N ASN A 163 33.82 4.33 15.58
CA ASN A 163 33.64 5.77 15.83
C ASN A 163 32.21 6.25 15.50
N ASN A 164 31.86 7.48 15.87
CA ASN A 164 30.54 8.07 15.57
C ASN A 164 30.25 8.15 14.07
N LEU A 165 31.29 8.38 13.26
CA LEU A 165 31.26 8.25 11.81
C LEU A 165 32.48 7.44 11.39
N GLU A 166 32.27 6.33 10.71
CA GLU A 166 33.34 5.52 10.12
C GLU A 166 33.04 5.27 8.64
N ILE A 167 33.99 5.63 7.78
CA ILE A 167 33.95 5.33 6.35
C ILE A 167 35.03 4.29 6.11
N SER A 168 34.62 3.06 5.85
CA SER A 168 35.49 1.92 5.65
C SER A 168 34.95 1.12 4.48
N GLY A 169 35.74 0.90 3.44
CA GLY A 169 35.29 0.12 2.28
C GLY A 169 35.82 0.63 0.95
N THR A 170 36.44 -0.27 0.21
CA THR A 170 37.00 -0.07 -1.13
C THR A 170 35.92 -0.26 -2.20
N ASN A 171 34.79 0.45 -2.12
CA ASN A 171 33.72 0.32 -3.13
C ASN A 171 33.97 1.17 -4.40
N GLY A 172 35.23 1.43 -4.72
CA GLY A 172 35.70 2.12 -5.91
C GLY A 172 37.23 2.16 -5.89
N ILE A 173 37.85 2.26 -7.05
CA ILE A 173 39.32 2.28 -7.26
C ILE A 173 39.98 3.57 -6.70
N GLY A 174 39.34 4.25 -5.73
CA GLY A 174 39.77 5.50 -5.13
C GLY A 174 39.61 5.48 -3.61
N THR A 175 40.56 6.09 -2.92
CA THR A 175 40.68 6.30 -1.47
C THR A 175 39.36 6.50 -0.72
N GLY A 176 39.23 5.91 0.48
CA GLY A 176 37.97 5.84 1.25
C GLY A 176 37.17 7.14 1.38
N LEU A 177 37.83 8.29 1.61
CA LEU A 177 37.19 9.61 1.60
C LEU A 177 37.83 10.47 0.50
N LYS A 178 37.01 11.02 -0.41
CA LYS A 178 37.45 11.98 -1.44
C LYS A 178 36.80 13.34 -1.19
N LEU A 179 37.62 14.38 -1.09
CA LEU A 179 37.20 15.78 -0.94
C LEU A 179 37.66 16.59 -2.17
N PRO A 180 36.93 16.55 -3.30
CA PRO A 180 37.45 17.00 -4.59
C PRO A 180 37.54 18.52 -4.76
N THR A 181 36.65 19.28 -4.13
CA THR A 181 36.57 20.74 -4.31
C THR A 181 37.82 21.40 -3.75
N GLY A 182 38.62 22.05 -4.60
CA GLY A 182 39.86 22.73 -4.21
C GLY A 182 41.10 21.82 -4.10
N ALA A 183 40.94 20.51 -4.27
CA ALA A 183 42.05 19.56 -4.26
C ALA A 183 43.00 19.81 -5.44
N GLY A 184 44.29 19.53 -5.24
CA GLY A 184 45.31 19.63 -6.26
C GLY A 184 46.53 18.80 -5.87
N SER A 185 47.34 18.43 -6.86
CA SER A 185 48.60 17.71 -6.59
C SER A 185 49.47 18.53 -5.64
N GLY A 186 49.98 17.90 -4.58
CA GLY A 186 50.82 18.57 -3.57
C GLY A 186 50.08 19.52 -2.62
N LYS A 187 48.75 19.52 -2.59
CA LYS A 187 47.99 20.24 -1.56
C LYS A 187 47.83 19.42 -0.29
N VAL A 188 47.72 20.11 0.84
CA VAL A 188 47.43 19.53 2.15
C VAL A 188 46.06 19.98 2.63
N LEU A 189 45.33 19.07 3.27
CA LEU A 189 44.08 19.43 3.94
C LEU A 189 44.44 20.06 5.30
N THR A 190 43.96 21.28 5.53
CA THR A 190 44.13 22.03 6.77
C THR A 190 42.75 22.36 7.35
N SER A 191 42.68 22.73 8.63
CA SER A 191 41.47 23.24 9.25
C SER A 191 41.52 24.76 9.34
N ASP A 192 40.39 25.43 9.12
CA ASP A 192 40.22 26.82 9.58
C ASP A 192 39.88 26.88 11.10
N ALA A 193 39.64 28.09 11.60
CA ALA A 193 39.26 28.33 12.99
C ALA A 193 37.88 27.77 13.38
N ASN A 194 37.06 27.37 12.40
CA ASN A 194 35.72 26.81 12.60
C ASN A 194 35.69 25.29 12.43
N GLY A 195 36.83 24.64 12.11
CA GLY A 195 36.90 23.19 11.90
C GLY A 195 36.64 22.74 10.45
N ASN A 196 36.52 23.67 9.48
CA ASN A 196 36.28 23.31 8.09
C ASN A 196 37.58 22.85 7.43
N GLY A 197 37.52 21.73 6.70
CA GLY A 197 38.64 21.24 5.89
C GLY A 197 38.86 22.10 4.64
N ILE A 198 40.04 22.69 4.49
CA ILE A 198 40.44 23.53 3.35
C ILE A 198 41.74 23.01 2.76
N TRP A 199 41.77 22.85 1.44
CA TRP A 199 42.98 22.52 0.70
C TRP A 199 43.89 23.74 0.56
N GLN A 200 45.07 23.67 1.17
CA GLN A 200 46.11 24.68 1.06
C GLN A 200 47.27 24.16 0.22
N ALA A 201 48.04 25.07 -0.37
CA ALA A 201 49.35 24.69 -0.90
C ALA A 201 50.18 24.07 0.24
N ALA A 202 50.94 23.01 -0.05
CA ALA A 202 51.87 22.48 0.95
C ALA A 202 52.86 23.58 1.36
N ALA A 203 52.72 24.07 2.59
CA ALA A 203 53.72 24.94 3.19
C ALA A 203 54.84 24.05 3.76
N ILE A 204 56.05 24.21 3.25
CA ILE A 204 57.24 23.66 3.92
C ILE A 204 57.48 24.56 5.14
N GLN A 205 57.15 24.07 6.34
CA GLN A 205 57.64 24.68 7.58
C GLN A 205 59.14 24.37 7.66
N MET A 206 59.98 25.19 7.01
CA MET A 206 61.42 25.16 7.28
C MET A 206 61.62 25.73 8.68
N GLN A 207 61.68 24.86 9.68
CA GLN A 207 62.22 25.24 10.98
C GLN A 207 63.69 25.61 10.76
N THR A 208 63.97 26.90 10.62
CA THR A 208 65.34 27.39 10.58
C THR A 208 65.93 27.17 11.96
N VAL A 209 66.56 26.02 12.18
CA VAL A 209 67.46 25.85 13.32
C VAL A 209 68.69 26.69 12.99
N ALA A 210 68.74 27.90 13.52
CA ALA A 210 69.94 28.72 13.48
C ALA A 210 71.01 28.02 14.35
N VAL A 211 71.79 27.14 13.75
CA VAL A 211 73.06 26.70 14.34
C VAL A 211 74.08 27.77 14.00
N SER A 212 74.37 28.66 14.95
CA SER A 212 75.59 29.46 14.88
C SER A 212 76.79 28.52 14.86
N ALA A 213 77.83 28.85 14.11
CA ALA A 213 79.09 28.09 14.00
C ALA A 213 79.94 28.07 15.29
N GLY A 214 79.31 28.01 16.47
CA GLY A 214 79.93 28.12 17.79
C GLY A 214 79.21 27.39 18.92
N GLY A 215 78.40 26.37 18.62
CA GLY A 215 77.68 25.60 19.64
C GLY A 215 76.30 26.17 19.98
N ALA A 216 75.40 25.29 20.41
CA ALA A 216 74.00 25.62 20.68
C ALA A 216 73.89 26.71 21.76
N LYS A 217 73.42 27.91 21.38
CA LYS A 217 72.89 28.87 22.35
C LYS A 217 71.37 28.69 22.42
N PRO A 218 70.80 28.26 23.56
CA PRO A 218 69.35 28.20 23.71
C PRO A 218 68.76 29.62 23.61
N PHE A 219 67.56 29.74 23.04
CA PHE A 219 66.80 30.98 23.03
C PHE A 219 66.40 31.34 24.46
N GLN A 220 67.25 32.11 25.14
CA GLN A 220 66.86 32.75 26.38
C GLN A 220 66.23 34.09 26.04
N ASN A 221 64.91 34.18 26.25
CA ASN A 221 64.23 35.46 26.36
C ASN A 221 64.67 36.11 27.67
N THR A 222 65.83 36.75 27.66
CA THR A 222 66.22 37.68 28.71
C THR A 222 66.07 39.08 28.15
N THR A 223 65.04 39.77 28.62
CA THR A 223 64.88 41.21 28.47
C THR A 223 66.18 41.91 28.90
N GLY A 224 66.99 42.34 27.93
CA GLY A 224 68.23 43.04 28.20
C GLY A 224 69.16 43.11 26.98
N THR A 225 69.13 44.27 26.32
CA THR A 225 70.20 44.92 25.54
C THR A 225 71.49 44.13 25.33
N ASP A 226 71.69 43.64 24.10
CA ASP A 226 72.74 44.08 23.16
C ASP A 226 73.32 42.92 22.33
N TRP A 227 73.04 42.96 21.03
CA TRP A 227 73.92 42.40 20.02
C TRP A 227 74.98 43.47 19.72
N GLN A 228 76.23 43.26 20.15
CA GLN A 228 77.38 43.98 19.60
C GLN A 228 78.24 43.01 18.80
N LEU A 229 78.68 43.49 17.63
CA LEU A 229 79.47 42.79 16.62
C LEU A 229 80.84 42.36 17.14
#